data_AF-A0A4R5MNE6-F1
#
_entry.id   AF-A0A4R5MNE6-F1
#
_cell.length_a   1.000
_cell.length_b   1.000
_cell.length_c   1.000
_cell.angle_alpha   90.00
_cell.angle_beta   90.00
_cell.angle_gamma   90.00
#
_symmetry.space_group_name_H-M   'P 1'
#
loop_
_entity.id
_entity.type
_entity.pdbx_description
1 polymer ?
#
loop_
_entity_poly.entity_id
_entity_poly.type
_entity_poly.pdbx_seq_one_letter_code
_entity_poly.pdbx_strand_id
1 'polypeptide(L)'
;MKNILKMGKNTLWLLPILMVSFFTSCKKDNAGGSKDAPTIQRIRVISKLDTIKNVVHRVNLDVNQVYDDYRVKPFDSTVVTGQLNNLYAIVGTSLKTTLSVSFNGYKVYFNPTLVTDNSIIVNTGTLTPYGPGQTDEIIVTTQYGTAKFKFPIKQPASTITDFSPLAGGAGDIVTINGLTFENLIAVRFGTIPAEIVGTPTKTQIKVKVPAGVVQANIFVETAGGITKSVGSFGFKYLAFDDALPTGWSLQGYNGVTFSTSTENPKRGTMSIKNTFPGAAYGGFKYYYNGATVSTSTLGLTSVKLSIFGGPGSTGKQVSLGLSGNYNNRITLTLTAGVYTDFTVPLSQLGNPTSITELVLQDFSGGGYIIYIDDIGFI
;
A
#
# COMPACT_ATOMS: atom_id res chain seq x y z
N MET A 1 58.99 -80.80 -38.01
CA MET A 1 58.71 -79.44 -37.50
C MET A 1 57.56 -79.52 -36.49
N LYS A 2 57.86 -79.14 -35.24
CA LYS A 2 57.00 -78.86 -34.08
C LYS A 2 55.86 -79.85 -33.72
N ASN A 3 56.28 -80.88 -32.97
CA ASN A 3 55.87 -81.21 -31.59
C ASN A 3 54.40 -81.46 -31.20
N ILE A 4 54.18 -82.74 -30.82
CA ILE A 4 53.80 -83.22 -29.47
C ILE A 4 52.30 -83.31 -29.08
N LEU A 5 51.90 -84.59 -29.00
CA LEU A 5 51.11 -85.33 -28.00
C LEU A 5 49.58 -85.19 -27.85
N LYS A 6 48.96 -86.36 -28.12
CA LYS A 6 47.74 -86.93 -27.54
C LYS A 6 47.70 -86.85 -26.01
N MET A 7 46.49 -86.76 -25.45
CA MET A 7 45.91 -87.57 -24.35
C MET A 7 44.59 -86.90 -23.96
N GLY A 8 43.50 -87.56 -23.58
CA GLY A 8 43.29 -88.94 -23.12
C GLY A 8 42.14 -88.88 -22.11
N LYS A 9 41.15 -89.76 -22.27
CA LYS A 9 39.97 -89.95 -21.41
C LYS A 9 40.32 -90.03 -19.93
N ASN A 10 39.44 -89.56 -19.04
CA ASN A 10 38.79 -90.41 -18.04
C ASN A 10 37.75 -89.70 -17.16
N THR A 11 36.60 -90.36 -17.08
CA THR A 11 35.50 -90.37 -16.10
C THR A 11 35.93 -90.26 -14.64
N LEU A 12 35.20 -89.48 -13.81
CA LEU A 12 35.09 -89.72 -12.35
C LEU A 12 33.90 -88.95 -11.68
N TRP A 13 32.98 -89.70 -11.05
CA TRP A 13 32.38 -89.52 -9.71
C TRP A 13 31.30 -88.45 -9.35
N LEU A 14 30.07 -88.97 -9.18
CA LEU A 14 29.08 -88.89 -8.06
C LEU A 14 29.15 -87.85 -6.89
N LEU A 15 27.93 -87.36 -6.53
CA LEU A 15 27.38 -86.77 -5.27
C LEU A 15 27.51 -85.23 -5.00
N PRO A 16 26.60 -84.58 -4.23
CA PRO A 16 25.13 -84.49 -4.33
C PRO A 16 24.59 -83.03 -4.30
N ILE A 17 23.26 -82.92 -4.48
CA ILE A 17 22.43 -81.70 -4.55
C ILE A 17 22.46 -80.89 -3.24
N LEU A 18 22.94 -79.64 -3.31
CA LEU A 18 22.70 -78.61 -2.29
C LEU A 18 21.61 -77.66 -2.81
N MET A 19 20.38 -77.86 -2.36
CA MET A 19 19.25 -77.01 -2.69
C MET A 19 19.35 -75.71 -1.88
N VAL A 20 20.04 -74.71 -2.43
CA VAL A 20 20.08 -73.35 -1.88
C VAL A 20 18.79 -72.65 -2.28
N SER A 21 17.77 -72.73 -1.42
CA SER A 21 16.62 -71.85 -1.50
C SER A 21 17.06 -70.42 -1.17
N PHE A 22 17.28 -69.61 -2.20
CA PHE A 22 17.36 -68.15 -2.07
C PHE A 22 15.99 -67.65 -1.60
N PHE A 23 15.83 -67.48 -0.28
CA PHE A 23 14.81 -66.59 0.24
C PHE A 23 15.24 -65.17 -0.14
N THR A 24 14.74 -64.67 -1.26
CA THR A 24 14.72 -63.23 -1.53
C THR A 24 13.77 -62.61 -0.51
N SER A 25 14.32 -62.26 0.66
CA SER A 25 13.62 -61.46 1.65
C SER A 25 13.46 -60.06 1.06
N CYS A 26 12.38 -59.84 0.33
CA CYS A 26 11.86 -58.50 0.10
C CYS A 26 11.38 -57.98 1.45
N LYS A 27 12.29 -57.47 2.28
CA LYS A 27 11.92 -56.54 3.34
C LYS A 27 11.30 -55.34 2.65
N LYS A 28 9.97 -55.32 2.62
CA LYS A 28 9.20 -54.17 2.20
C LYS A 28 9.33 -53.14 3.33
N ASP A 29 10.46 -52.44 3.38
CA ASP A 29 10.76 -51.36 4.31
C ASP A 29 9.87 -50.13 3.96
N ASN A 30 8.56 -50.25 4.18
CA ASN A 30 7.58 -49.21 3.81
C ASN A 30 7.62 -47.98 4.71
N ALA A 31 8.39 -48.01 5.80
CA ALA A 31 8.48 -46.88 6.73
C ALA A 31 9.16 -45.65 6.08
N GLY A 32 10.01 -45.87 5.07
CA GLY A 32 10.75 -44.83 4.37
C GLY A 32 10.07 -44.24 3.13
N GLY A 33 8.93 -44.76 2.67
CA GLY A 33 8.33 -44.39 1.37
C GLY A 33 9.11 -44.90 0.15
N SER A 34 8.72 -44.45 -1.05
CA SER A 34 9.38 -44.90 -2.29
C SER A 34 10.84 -44.43 -2.37
N LYS A 35 11.69 -45.27 -2.98
CA LYS A 35 13.10 -44.98 -3.29
C LYS A 35 13.33 -44.44 -4.70
N ASP A 36 12.26 -44.19 -5.43
CA ASP A 36 12.33 -43.61 -6.77
C ASP A 36 12.51 -42.09 -6.72
N ALA A 37 12.93 -41.50 -7.85
CA ALA A 37 12.96 -40.05 -7.98
C ALA A 37 11.54 -39.47 -7.82
N PRO A 38 11.38 -38.33 -7.12
CA PRO A 38 10.07 -37.72 -6.90
C PRO A 38 9.48 -37.18 -8.20
N THR A 39 8.16 -37.13 -8.28
CA THR A 39 7.43 -36.41 -9.33
C THR A 39 6.46 -35.41 -8.73
N ILE A 40 6.16 -34.33 -9.47
CA ILE A 40 5.09 -33.40 -9.15
C ILE A 40 4.09 -33.44 -10.30
N GLN A 41 2.85 -33.81 -10.02
CA GLN A 41 1.79 -33.88 -11.02
C GLN A 41 0.96 -32.61 -11.07
N ARG A 42 0.64 -32.04 -9.90
CA ARG A 42 -0.16 -30.81 -9.79
C ARG A 42 0.01 -30.16 -8.42
N ILE A 43 -0.31 -28.88 -8.37
CA ILE A 43 -0.40 -28.11 -7.13
C ILE A 43 -1.87 -27.82 -6.86
N ARG A 44 -2.29 -27.97 -5.61
CA ARG A 44 -3.65 -27.65 -5.18
C ARG A 44 -3.61 -26.61 -4.08
N VAL A 45 -4.54 -25.67 -4.12
CA VAL A 45 -4.86 -24.85 -2.95
C VAL A 45 -5.73 -25.69 -2.03
N ILE A 46 -5.57 -25.57 -0.71
CA ILE A 46 -6.30 -26.37 0.28
C ILE A 46 -7.49 -25.60 0.86
N SER A 47 -7.38 -24.26 0.86
CA SER A 47 -8.38 -23.36 1.38
C SER A 47 -8.40 -22.04 0.64
N LYS A 48 -9.55 -21.39 0.58
CA LYS A 48 -9.70 -20.03 0.07
C LYS A 48 -10.19 -19.11 1.18
N LEU A 49 -9.85 -17.83 1.09
CA LEU A 49 -10.53 -16.79 1.86
C LEU A 49 -11.88 -16.50 1.20
N ASP A 50 -12.94 -16.59 1.98
CA ASP A 50 -14.30 -16.17 1.63
C ASP A 50 -14.54 -14.80 2.27
N THR A 51 -15.06 -13.86 1.48
CA THR A 51 -15.37 -12.50 1.95
C THR A 51 -16.85 -12.40 2.21
N ILE A 52 -17.22 -12.18 3.47
CA ILE A 52 -18.59 -11.88 3.86
C ILE A 52 -18.73 -10.36 3.84
N LYS A 53 -19.45 -9.85 2.85
CA LYS A 53 -19.56 -8.41 2.65
C LYS A 53 -20.49 -7.75 3.65
N ASN A 54 -20.15 -6.53 4.05
CA ASN A 54 -20.99 -5.64 4.85
C ASN A 54 -21.43 -6.25 6.20
N VAL A 55 -20.51 -6.89 6.92
CA VAL A 55 -20.82 -7.42 8.25
C VAL A 55 -20.92 -6.28 9.25
N VAL A 56 -21.98 -6.29 10.06
CA VAL A 56 -22.21 -5.30 11.10
C VAL A 56 -21.50 -5.76 12.37
N HIS A 57 -20.45 -5.04 12.74
CA HIS A 57 -19.69 -5.23 13.97
C HIS A 57 -20.12 -4.18 14.98
N ARG A 58 -20.86 -4.61 16.01
CA ARG A 58 -21.29 -3.73 17.09
C ARG A 58 -20.08 -3.36 17.95
N VAL A 59 -19.76 -2.07 18.05
CA VAL A 59 -18.63 -1.57 18.86
C VAL A 59 -19.11 -1.30 20.29
N ASN A 60 -20.29 -0.71 20.44
CA ASN A 60 -20.96 -0.47 21.72
C ASN A 60 -22.48 -0.38 21.52
N LEU A 61 -23.24 0.09 22.52
CA LEU A 61 -24.71 0.05 22.43
C LEU A 61 -25.27 0.85 21.23
N ASP A 62 -24.60 1.93 20.84
CA ASP A 62 -25.11 2.92 19.89
C ASP A 62 -24.27 3.04 18.61
N VAL A 63 -23.10 2.39 18.53
CA VAL A 63 -22.19 2.46 17.38
C VAL A 63 -21.96 1.07 16.79
N ASN A 64 -22.23 0.96 15.49
CA ASN A 64 -21.85 -0.16 14.65
C ASN A 64 -20.78 0.27 13.66
N GLN A 65 -19.81 -0.60 13.41
CA GLN A 65 -18.94 -0.52 12.25
C GLN A 65 -19.37 -1.55 11.23
N VAL A 66 -19.40 -1.17 9.96
CA VAL A 66 -19.71 -2.09 8.87
C VAL A 66 -18.42 -2.31 8.08
N TYR A 67 -17.90 -3.53 8.11
CA TYR A 67 -16.75 -3.94 7.32
C TYR A 67 -16.89 -5.40 6.90
N ASP A 68 -16.08 -5.81 5.92
CA ASP A 68 -16.11 -7.17 5.41
C ASP A 68 -15.36 -8.12 6.35
N ASP A 69 -15.98 -9.26 6.66
CA ASP A 69 -15.32 -10.35 7.39
C ASP A 69 -14.66 -11.32 6.41
N TYR A 70 -13.55 -11.93 6.83
CA TYR A 70 -12.84 -12.94 6.05
C TYR A 70 -12.84 -14.27 6.77
N ARG A 71 -13.26 -15.34 6.10
CA ARG A 71 -13.23 -16.70 6.65
C ARG A 71 -12.50 -17.65 5.72
N VAL A 72 -11.65 -18.49 6.30
CA VAL A 72 -10.97 -19.55 5.55
C VAL A 72 -11.96 -20.69 5.34
N LYS A 73 -12.27 -20.99 4.08
CA LYS A 73 -13.14 -22.10 3.68
C LYS A 73 -12.31 -23.20 3.02
N PRO A 74 -12.53 -24.49 3.35
CA PRO A 74 -11.95 -25.59 2.60
C PRO A 74 -12.24 -25.42 1.10
N PHE A 75 -11.19 -25.48 0.31
CA PHE A 75 -11.29 -25.33 -1.14
C PHE A 75 -10.12 -26.07 -1.75
N ASP A 76 -10.39 -27.25 -2.27
CA ASP A 76 -9.39 -28.16 -2.78
C ASP A 76 -9.43 -28.18 -4.32
N SER A 77 -8.63 -27.33 -4.95
CA SER A 77 -8.63 -27.15 -6.41
C SER A 77 -7.23 -27.05 -6.96
N THR A 78 -7.02 -27.60 -8.16
CA THR A 78 -5.76 -27.42 -8.89
C THR A 78 -5.57 -25.96 -9.26
N VAL A 79 -4.34 -25.48 -9.09
CA VAL A 79 -3.89 -24.13 -9.41
C VAL A 79 -2.59 -24.19 -10.18
N VAL A 80 -2.37 -23.20 -11.04
CA VAL A 80 -1.14 -23.07 -11.85
C VAL A 80 -0.26 -21.91 -11.42
N THR A 81 -0.70 -21.12 -10.42
CA THR A 81 0.05 -19.98 -9.86
C THR A 81 -0.12 -19.94 -8.34
N GLY A 82 0.88 -19.43 -7.64
CA GLY A 82 0.87 -19.24 -6.19
C GLY A 82 0.64 -17.79 -5.75
N GLN A 83 0.34 -17.63 -4.47
CA GLN A 83 0.31 -16.39 -3.72
C GLN A 83 1.19 -16.54 -2.48
N LEU A 84 1.65 -15.42 -1.91
CA LEU A 84 2.38 -15.42 -0.65
C LEU A 84 1.49 -15.85 0.51
N ASN A 85 2.13 -16.42 1.52
CA ASN A 85 1.51 -16.83 2.77
C ASN A 85 0.25 -17.68 2.59
N ASN A 86 0.27 -18.58 1.61
CA ASN A 86 -0.85 -19.47 1.31
C ASN A 86 -0.45 -20.94 1.39
N LEU A 87 -1.40 -21.78 1.81
CA LEU A 87 -1.21 -23.22 1.97
C LEU A 87 -1.52 -23.95 0.66
N TYR A 88 -0.56 -24.77 0.24
CA TYR A 88 -0.64 -25.61 -0.95
C TYR A 88 -0.39 -27.08 -0.63
N ALA A 89 -1.08 -27.94 -1.36
CA ALA A 89 -0.76 -29.35 -1.46
C ALA A 89 -0.01 -29.60 -2.76
N ILE A 90 1.25 -30.03 -2.66
CA ILE A 90 2.02 -30.56 -3.78
C ILE A 90 1.60 -32.01 -3.94
N VAL A 91 1.04 -32.40 -5.08
CA VAL A 91 0.55 -33.77 -5.35
C VAL A 91 1.44 -34.45 -6.36
N GLY A 92 1.89 -35.67 -6.05
CA GLY A 92 2.85 -36.41 -6.88
C GLY A 92 3.13 -37.83 -6.38
N THR A 93 4.37 -38.29 -6.59
CA THR A 93 4.84 -39.62 -6.17
C THR A 93 6.21 -39.53 -5.51
N SER A 94 6.54 -40.50 -4.66
CA SER A 94 7.84 -40.63 -3.99
C SER A 94 8.23 -39.41 -3.15
N LEU A 95 7.25 -38.79 -2.50
CA LEU A 95 7.43 -37.54 -1.75
C LEU A 95 7.77 -37.74 -0.26
N LYS A 96 7.66 -38.97 0.27
CA LYS A 96 7.75 -39.24 1.72
C LYS A 96 9.08 -38.81 2.35
N THR A 97 10.18 -38.90 1.60
CA THR A 97 11.55 -38.55 2.04
C THR A 97 11.96 -37.12 1.69
N THR A 98 11.00 -36.21 1.55
CA THR A 98 11.28 -34.79 1.25
C THR A 98 12.20 -34.18 2.31
N LEU A 99 13.30 -33.59 1.84
CA LEU A 99 14.30 -32.88 2.63
C LEU A 99 14.10 -31.37 2.54
N SER A 100 13.67 -30.87 1.38
CA SER A 100 13.34 -29.46 1.19
C SER A 100 12.30 -29.25 0.12
N VAL A 101 11.47 -28.22 0.33
CA VAL A 101 10.64 -27.60 -0.70
C VAL A 101 11.13 -26.18 -0.88
N SER A 102 11.34 -25.74 -2.12
CA SER A 102 11.62 -24.34 -2.43
C SER A 102 10.71 -23.81 -3.52
N PHE A 103 10.43 -22.52 -3.45
CA PHE A 103 9.71 -21.76 -4.45
C PHE A 103 10.66 -20.66 -4.95
N ASN A 104 10.92 -20.59 -6.25
CA ASN A 104 11.85 -19.61 -6.82
C ASN A 104 13.24 -19.65 -6.15
N GLY A 105 13.71 -20.86 -5.80
CA GLY A 105 14.96 -21.07 -5.08
C GLY A 105 14.93 -20.77 -3.58
N TYR A 106 13.88 -20.12 -3.07
CA TYR A 106 13.70 -19.84 -1.65
C TYR A 106 13.12 -21.05 -0.92
N LYS A 107 13.87 -21.63 0.01
CA LYS A 107 13.41 -22.78 0.82
C LYS A 107 12.34 -22.34 1.80
N VAL A 108 11.24 -23.08 1.84
CA VAL A 108 10.12 -22.84 2.74
C VAL A 108 9.98 -23.98 3.72
N TYR A 109 9.40 -23.69 4.88
CA TYR A 109 9.10 -24.71 5.88
C TYR A 109 7.89 -25.56 5.44
N PHE A 110 8.00 -26.87 5.65
CA PHE A 110 6.88 -27.81 5.63
C PHE A 110 6.96 -28.66 6.90
N ASN A 111 5.82 -29.11 7.41
CA ASN A 111 5.80 -30.03 8.53
C ASN A 111 6.00 -31.46 8.02
N PRO A 112 7.08 -32.18 8.38
CA PRO A 112 7.32 -33.56 7.92
C PRO A 112 6.19 -34.53 8.27
N THR A 113 5.39 -34.26 9.32
CA THR A 113 4.25 -35.12 9.68
C THR A 113 3.09 -35.03 8.69
N LEU A 114 3.03 -33.96 7.90
CA LEU A 114 2.03 -33.75 6.83
C LEU A 114 2.53 -34.20 5.46
N VAL A 115 3.67 -34.91 5.41
CA VAL A 115 4.22 -35.47 4.18
C VAL A 115 3.80 -36.94 4.06
N THR A 116 3.16 -37.27 2.96
CA THR A 116 2.87 -38.63 2.53
C THR A 116 3.72 -38.97 1.31
N ASP A 117 3.64 -40.21 0.81
CA ASP A 117 4.32 -40.56 -0.44
C ASP A 117 3.74 -39.83 -1.67
N ASN A 118 2.50 -39.31 -1.54
CA ASN A 118 1.76 -38.69 -2.64
C ASN A 118 1.48 -37.20 -2.46
N SER A 119 1.74 -36.64 -1.29
CA SER A 119 1.44 -35.24 -1.01
C SER A 119 2.38 -34.59 -0.01
N ILE A 120 2.66 -33.30 -0.22
CA ILE A 120 3.31 -32.42 0.76
C ILE A 120 2.39 -31.22 1.01
N ILE A 121 2.08 -30.95 2.28
CA ILE A 121 1.42 -29.71 2.67
C ILE A 121 2.48 -28.67 3.02
N VAL A 122 2.45 -27.52 2.34
CA VAL A 122 3.47 -26.48 2.46
C VAL A 122 2.84 -25.09 2.41
N ASN A 123 3.42 -24.15 3.17
CA ASN A 123 3.08 -22.72 3.06
C ASN A 123 4.20 -22.01 2.30
N THR A 124 3.85 -21.17 1.33
CA THR A 124 4.83 -20.33 0.62
C THR A 124 5.55 -19.37 1.58
N GLY A 125 4.85 -18.80 2.56
CA GLY A 125 5.37 -17.79 3.48
C GLY A 125 5.38 -16.40 2.85
N THR A 126 5.75 -15.39 3.65
CA THR A 126 5.69 -13.97 3.26
C THR A 126 6.93 -13.48 2.49
N LEU A 127 8.03 -14.23 2.56
CA LEU A 127 9.33 -13.84 1.99
C LEU A 127 9.67 -14.58 0.69
N THR A 128 8.75 -15.40 0.16
CA THR A 128 8.99 -16.06 -1.13
C THR A 128 9.19 -15.01 -2.22
N PRO A 129 10.26 -15.10 -3.02
CA PRO A 129 10.44 -14.24 -4.17
C PRO A 129 9.29 -14.37 -5.18
N TYR A 130 8.90 -13.27 -5.80
CA TYR A 130 7.82 -13.20 -6.79
C TYR A 130 8.17 -12.21 -7.90
N GLY A 131 7.34 -12.20 -8.94
CA GLY A 131 7.42 -11.22 -10.03
C GLY A 131 8.48 -11.55 -11.09
N PRO A 132 8.77 -10.59 -11.99
CA PRO A 132 9.70 -10.80 -13.09
C PRO A 132 11.11 -11.20 -12.61
N GLY A 133 11.76 -12.09 -13.38
CA GLY A 133 13.12 -12.56 -13.09
C GLY A 133 13.22 -13.76 -12.14
N GLN A 134 12.09 -14.25 -11.61
CA GLN A 134 12.06 -15.51 -10.87
C GLN A 134 12.07 -16.72 -11.81
N THR A 135 12.50 -17.89 -11.31
CA THR A 135 12.46 -19.14 -12.08
C THR A 135 11.03 -19.62 -12.32
N ASP A 136 10.10 -19.19 -11.45
CA ASP A 136 8.73 -19.69 -11.31
C ASP A 136 8.71 -21.22 -11.15
N GLU A 137 9.61 -21.76 -10.34
CA GLU A 137 9.69 -23.20 -10.10
C GLU A 137 9.40 -23.52 -8.63
N ILE A 138 8.59 -24.55 -8.40
CA ILE A 138 8.66 -25.35 -7.18
C ILE A 138 9.72 -26.42 -7.39
N ILE A 139 10.61 -26.57 -6.42
CA ILE A 139 11.61 -27.63 -6.38
C ILE A 139 11.40 -28.44 -5.11
N VAL A 140 11.14 -29.74 -5.27
CA VAL A 140 11.07 -30.70 -4.16
C VAL A 140 12.30 -31.59 -4.24
N THR A 141 13.12 -31.56 -3.21
CA THR A 141 14.28 -32.45 -3.08
C THR A 141 13.98 -33.49 -2.02
N THR A 142 14.15 -34.76 -2.39
CA THR A 142 14.03 -35.93 -1.53
C THR A 142 15.39 -36.60 -1.37
N GLN A 143 15.47 -37.66 -0.56
CA GLN A 143 16.68 -38.47 -0.47
C GLN A 143 17.07 -39.14 -1.79
N TYR A 144 16.13 -39.33 -2.72
CA TYR A 144 16.32 -40.13 -3.94
C TYR A 144 16.23 -39.32 -5.25
N GLY A 145 16.14 -38.00 -5.16
CA GLY A 145 16.16 -37.13 -6.33
C GLY A 145 15.44 -35.80 -6.12
N THR A 146 15.29 -35.06 -7.21
CA THR A 146 14.62 -33.76 -7.21
C THR A 146 13.55 -33.71 -8.29
N ALA A 147 12.39 -33.15 -7.95
CA ALA A 147 11.32 -32.83 -8.88
C ALA A 147 11.20 -31.32 -9.04
N LYS A 148 10.91 -30.88 -10.27
CA LYS A 148 10.65 -29.47 -10.60
C LYS A 148 9.27 -29.32 -11.21
N PHE A 149 8.60 -28.22 -10.91
CA PHE A 149 7.28 -27.91 -11.46
C PHE A 149 7.13 -26.40 -11.68
N LYS A 150 6.69 -25.99 -12.87
CA LYS A 150 6.46 -24.56 -13.19
C LYS A 150 5.25 -24.05 -12.40
N PHE A 151 5.48 -23.08 -11.53
CA PHE A 151 4.50 -22.48 -10.64
C PHE A 151 4.91 -21.06 -10.24
N PRO A 152 4.52 -20.03 -11.03
CA PRO A 152 4.84 -18.64 -10.70
C PRO A 152 4.14 -18.18 -9.43
N ILE A 153 4.84 -17.40 -8.61
CA ILE A 153 4.27 -16.71 -7.44
C ILE A 153 3.85 -15.31 -7.88
N LYS A 154 2.56 -15.01 -7.72
CA LYS A 154 1.98 -13.70 -8.04
C LYS A 154 2.49 -12.66 -7.05
N GLN A 155 2.75 -11.46 -7.57
CA GLN A 155 2.97 -10.28 -6.74
C GLN A 155 1.73 -10.04 -5.86
N PRO A 156 1.90 -9.80 -4.53
CA PRO A 156 0.78 -9.42 -3.67
C PRO A 156 0.23 -8.04 -4.07
N ALA A 157 -1.00 -7.72 -3.64
CA ALA A 157 -1.53 -6.37 -3.84
C ALA A 157 -0.65 -5.33 -3.12
N SER A 158 -0.45 -4.18 -3.74
CA SER A 158 0.22 -3.05 -3.10
C SER A 158 -0.58 -2.52 -1.91
N THR A 159 0.07 -1.79 -1.01
CA THR A 159 -0.60 -1.01 0.05
C THR A 159 -0.18 0.44 -0.03
N ILE A 160 -1.12 1.35 0.21
CA ILE A 160 -0.83 2.78 0.38
C ILE A 160 -1.00 3.07 1.87
N THR A 161 0.09 3.46 2.54
CA THR A 161 0.06 3.80 3.97
C THR A 161 -0.35 5.24 4.18
N ASP A 162 0.22 6.14 3.39
CA ASP A 162 0.00 7.58 3.46
C ASP A 162 0.44 8.26 2.16
N PHE A 163 0.10 9.54 2.02
CA PHE A 163 0.61 10.40 0.98
C PHE A 163 0.71 11.84 1.50
N SER A 164 1.65 12.60 0.95
CA SER A 164 1.89 14.00 1.33
C SER A 164 2.37 14.83 0.13
N PRO A 165 1.91 16.08 -0.04
CA PRO A 165 0.89 16.74 0.79
C PRO A 165 -0.51 16.13 0.61
N LEU A 166 -1.42 16.40 1.56
CA LEU A 166 -2.80 15.87 1.51
C LEU A 166 -3.71 16.63 0.53
N ALA A 167 -3.33 17.85 0.14
CA ALA A 167 -3.96 18.64 -0.90
C ALA A 167 -2.90 19.48 -1.62
N GLY A 168 -3.12 19.77 -2.89
CA GLY A 168 -2.18 20.51 -3.74
C GLY A 168 -2.77 20.73 -5.13
N GLY A 169 -2.23 21.71 -5.85
CA GLY A 169 -2.66 22.11 -7.18
C GLY A 169 -2.09 21.23 -8.27
N ALA A 170 -2.59 21.40 -9.50
CA ALA A 170 -2.04 20.71 -10.67
C ALA A 170 -0.54 20.99 -10.80
N GLY A 171 0.25 19.94 -11.02
CA GLY A 171 1.71 20.02 -11.11
C GLY A 171 2.47 19.92 -9.78
N ASP A 172 1.81 20.09 -8.62
CA ASP A 172 2.45 19.85 -7.33
C ASP A 172 2.86 18.36 -7.22
N ILE A 173 3.96 18.08 -6.51
CA ILE A 173 4.47 16.72 -6.33
C ILE A 173 3.87 16.12 -5.07
N VAL A 174 3.20 14.97 -5.22
CA VAL A 174 2.72 14.13 -4.12
C VAL A 174 3.63 12.93 -3.98
N THR A 175 4.13 12.72 -2.76
CA THR A 175 4.83 11.50 -2.36
C THR A 175 3.82 10.53 -1.76
N ILE A 176 3.74 9.33 -2.32
CA ILE A 176 2.88 8.24 -1.88
C ILE A 176 3.78 7.18 -1.23
N ASN A 177 3.56 6.89 0.04
CA ASN A 177 4.29 5.86 0.78
C ASN A 177 3.45 4.58 0.90
N GLY A 178 4.12 3.44 0.92
CA GLY A 178 3.43 2.15 0.93
C GLY A 178 4.35 0.95 0.83
N LEU A 179 3.80 -0.16 0.34
CA LEU A 179 4.51 -1.42 0.12
C LEU A 179 4.17 -2.02 -1.25
N THR A 180 5.11 -2.83 -1.76
CA THR A 180 4.94 -3.63 -2.99
C THR A 180 4.64 -2.78 -4.22
N PHE A 181 5.36 -1.65 -4.34
CA PHE A 181 5.27 -0.75 -5.50
C PHE A 181 6.21 -1.15 -6.66
N GLU A 182 6.98 -2.23 -6.55
CA GLU A 182 7.66 -2.81 -7.72
C GLU A 182 6.68 -3.17 -8.84
N ASN A 183 7.15 -3.12 -10.09
CA ASN A 183 6.31 -3.34 -11.28
C ASN A 183 5.07 -2.42 -11.32
N LEU A 184 5.26 -1.14 -10.96
CA LEU A 184 4.25 -0.11 -11.08
C LEU A 184 3.79 0.03 -12.54
N ILE A 185 2.48 0.01 -12.75
CA ILE A 185 1.83 0.18 -14.05
C ILE A 185 1.29 1.59 -14.20
N ALA A 186 0.56 2.10 -13.19
CA ALA A 186 -0.03 3.43 -13.23
C ALA A 186 -0.34 3.98 -11.83
N VAL A 187 -0.44 5.31 -11.74
CA VAL A 187 -1.07 6.01 -10.61
C VAL A 187 -2.16 6.92 -11.16
N ARG A 188 -3.30 7.00 -10.46
CA ARG A 188 -4.45 7.86 -10.82
C ARG A 188 -4.98 8.61 -9.61
N PHE A 189 -5.44 9.84 -9.83
CA PHE A 189 -6.29 10.57 -8.87
C PHE A 189 -7.72 10.43 -9.37
N GLY A 190 -8.51 9.59 -8.68
CA GLY A 190 -9.82 9.17 -9.17
C GLY A 190 -9.65 8.40 -10.47
N THR A 191 -10.17 8.94 -11.56
CA THR A 191 -10.03 8.38 -12.91
C THR A 191 -8.90 9.00 -13.71
N ILE A 192 -8.29 10.09 -13.24
CA ILE A 192 -7.34 10.89 -14.01
C ILE A 192 -5.91 10.34 -13.80
N PRO A 193 -5.20 9.93 -14.87
CA PRO A 193 -3.81 9.45 -14.77
C PRO A 193 -2.86 10.53 -14.25
N ALA A 194 -1.91 10.13 -13.40
CA ALA A 194 -0.85 10.97 -12.88
C ALA A 194 0.50 10.69 -13.55
N GLU A 195 1.29 11.74 -13.73
CA GLU A 195 2.67 11.62 -14.22
C GLU A 195 3.58 11.15 -13.08
N ILE A 196 4.28 10.04 -13.27
CA ILE A 196 5.27 9.53 -12.31
C ILE A 196 6.56 10.36 -12.40
N VAL A 197 7.07 10.76 -11.25
CA VAL A 197 8.29 11.57 -11.12
C VAL A 197 9.43 10.67 -10.64
N GLY A 198 10.45 10.53 -11.47
CA GLY A 198 11.62 9.69 -11.18
C GLY A 198 11.29 8.19 -11.19
N THR A 199 12.20 7.39 -10.62
CA THR A 199 12.04 5.94 -10.53
C THR A 199 11.34 5.56 -9.22
N PRO A 200 10.15 4.92 -9.26
CA PRO A 200 9.51 4.39 -8.07
C PRO A 200 10.40 3.39 -7.32
N THR A 201 10.29 3.38 -6.00
CA THR A 201 10.89 2.34 -5.16
C THR A 201 9.80 1.38 -4.69
N LYS A 202 10.19 0.29 -4.01
CA LYS A 202 9.23 -0.67 -3.44
C LYS A 202 8.28 -0.06 -2.40
N THR A 203 8.65 1.09 -1.85
CA THR A 203 7.94 1.71 -0.72
C THR A 203 7.56 3.17 -0.95
N GLN A 204 7.94 3.77 -2.07
CA GLN A 204 7.64 5.16 -2.38
C GLN A 204 7.42 5.39 -3.88
N ILE A 205 6.39 6.16 -4.19
CA ILE A 205 6.11 6.70 -5.52
C ILE A 205 6.00 8.22 -5.40
N LYS A 206 6.55 8.95 -6.38
CA LYS A 206 6.30 10.39 -6.52
C LYS A 206 5.52 10.63 -7.81
N VAL A 207 4.48 11.45 -7.74
CA VAL A 207 3.65 11.81 -8.89
C VAL A 207 3.33 13.29 -8.91
N LYS A 208 3.09 13.85 -10.09
CA LYS A 208 2.48 15.18 -10.23
C LYS A 208 0.96 15.06 -10.13
N VAL A 209 0.34 15.99 -9.41
CA VAL A 209 -1.13 16.12 -9.37
C VAL A 209 -1.63 16.48 -10.77
N PRO A 210 -2.57 15.72 -11.35
CA PRO A 210 -3.16 16.03 -12.64
C PRO A 210 -4.00 17.32 -12.62
N ALA A 211 -4.15 17.97 -13.76
CA ALA A 211 -5.12 19.07 -13.92
C ALA A 211 -6.56 18.58 -13.69
N GLY A 212 -7.39 19.43 -13.10
CA GLY A 212 -8.81 19.13 -12.81
C GLY A 212 -9.06 18.30 -11.53
N VAL A 213 -8.02 17.95 -10.78
CA VAL A 213 -8.17 17.27 -9.49
C VAL A 213 -8.40 18.30 -8.37
N VAL A 214 -9.63 18.35 -7.87
CA VAL A 214 -9.99 19.11 -6.65
C VAL A 214 -9.99 18.19 -5.44
N GLN A 215 -10.62 17.03 -5.57
CA GLN A 215 -10.69 15.99 -4.54
C GLN A 215 -10.78 14.61 -5.20
N ALA A 216 -9.92 13.66 -4.81
CA ALA A 216 -9.99 12.29 -5.30
C ALA A 216 -9.24 11.31 -4.41
N ASN A 217 -9.67 10.04 -4.33
CA ASN A 217 -8.79 8.99 -3.84
C ASN A 217 -7.66 8.73 -4.84
N ILE A 218 -6.50 8.30 -4.33
CA ILE A 218 -5.37 7.89 -5.15
C ILE A 218 -5.50 6.38 -5.41
N PHE A 219 -5.27 5.98 -6.64
CA PHE A 219 -5.22 4.58 -7.07
C PHE A 219 -3.82 4.27 -7.58
N VAL A 220 -3.23 3.19 -7.07
CA VAL A 220 -1.94 2.65 -7.52
C VAL A 220 -2.20 1.31 -8.18
N GLU A 221 -1.77 1.14 -9.42
CA GLU A 221 -1.89 -0.10 -10.19
C GLU A 221 -0.50 -0.74 -10.33
N THR A 222 -0.35 -1.95 -9.83
CA THR A 222 0.85 -2.78 -9.97
C THR A 222 0.50 -4.12 -10.61
N ALA A 223 1.49 -4.97 -10.89
CA ALA A 223 1.23 -6.35 -11.30
C ALA A 223 0.43 -7.17 -10.26
N GLY A 224 0.39 -6.72 -8.99
CA GLY A 224 -0.44 -7.30 -7.93
C GLY A 224 -1.90 -6.84 -7.91
N GLY A 225 -2.28 -5.89 -8.78
CA GLY A 225 -3.62 -5.32 -8.88
C GLY A 225 -3.69 -3.84 -8.54
N ILE A 226 -4.91 -3.34 -8.35
CA ILE A 226 -5.19 -1.92 -8.06
C ILE A 226 -5.45 -1.75 -6.56
N THR A 227 -4.76 -0.81 -5.94
CA THR A 227 -4.95 -0.40 -4.55
C THR A 227 -5.50 1.01 -4.49
N LYS A 228 -6.54 1.21 -3.68
CA LYS A 228 -7.13 2.53 -3.39
C LYS A 228 -6.58 3.07 -2.06
N SER A 229 -6.29 4.36 -2.00
CA SER A 229 -5.94 5.05 -0.75
C SER A 229 -7.12 5.12 0.22
N VAL A 230 -6.84 5.01 1.53
CA VAL A 230 -7.88 5.11 2.57
C VAL A 230 -8.53 6.51 2.58
N GLY A 231 -7.70 7.56 2.55
CA GLY A 231 -8.14 8.96 2.46
C GLY A 231 -8.21 9.50 1.02
N SER A 232 -8.97 10.57 0.82
CA SER A 232 -8.95 11.36 -0.42
C SER A 232 -7.84 12.41 -0.37
N PHE A 233 -7.14 12.60 -1.48
CA PHE A 233 -6.35 13.79 -1.74
C PHE A 233 -7.28 14.97 -2.07
N GLY A 234 -6.87 16.18 -1.71
CA GLY A 234 -7.59 17.42 -2.00
C GLY A 234 -8.54 17.85 -0.88
N PHE A 235 -9.22 18.98 -1.09
CA PHE A 235 -10.13 19.54 -0.09
C PHE A 235 -11.46 18.79 -0.08
N LYS A 236 -11.90 18.36 1.10
CA LYS A 236 -13.28 17.90 1.34
C LYS A 236 -14.26 19.08 1.39
N TYR A 237 -13.76 20.25 1.76
CA TYR A 237 -14.53 21.48 1.74
C TYR A 237 -13.63 22.66 1.37
N LEU A 238 -13.87 23.24 0.19
CA LEU A 238 -13.08 24.36 -0.33
C LEU A 238 -13.55 25.68 0.27
N ALA A 239 -12.60 26.54 0.63
CA ALA A 239 -12.87 27.90 1.10
C ALA A 239 -12.36 28.96 0.12
N PHE A 240 -11.26 28.70 -0.58
CA PHE A 240 -10.75 29.53 -1.66
C PHE A 240 -9.73 28.77 -2.52
N ASP A 241 -9.84 28.87 -3.83
CA ASP A 241 -8.78 28.56 -4.79
C ASP A 241 -8.58 29.70 -5.80
N ASP A 242 -9.50 29.90 -6.71
CA ASP A 242 -9.47 30.97 -7.72
C ASP A 242 -10.59 31.99 -7.45
N ALA A 243 -11.65 31.54 -6.79
CA ALA A 243 -12.77 32.36 -6.36
C ALA A 243 -13.30 31.87 -5.00
N LEU A 244 -14.04 32.74 -4.32
CA LEU A 244 -14.78 32.35 -3.12
C LEU A 244 -15.95 31.44 -3.53
N PRO A 245 -16.03 30.19 -3.03
CA PRO A 245 -17.20 29.35 -3.24
C PRO A 245 -18.44 29.97 -2.58
N THR A 246 -19.63 29.60 -3.07
CA THR A 246 -20.90 30.08 -2.51
C THR A 246 -20.97 29.88 -1.00
N GLY A 247 -21.39 30.92 -0.28
CA GLY A 247 -21.49 30.94 1.18
C GLY A 247 -20.29 31.60 1.86
N TRP A 248 -19.13 31.67 1.20
CA TRP A 248 -17.96 32.37 1.73
C TRP A 248 -17.96 33.86 1.41
N SER A 249 -17.54 34.67 2.37
CA SER A 249 -17.35 36.12 2.23
C SER A 249 -16.15 36.58 3.04
N LEU A 250 -15.58 37.72 2.66
CA LEU A 250 -14.38 38.29 3.28
C LEU A 250 -14.71 39.60 3.98
N GLN A 251 -14.06 39.85 5.11
CA GLN A 251 -14.08 41.12 5.81
C GLN A 251 -12.71 41.41 6.43
N GLY A 252 -12.21 42.62 6.21
CA GLY A 252 -11.05 43.16 6.93
C GLY A 252 -11.51 43.96 8.14
N TYR A 253 -10.68 44.01 9.19
CA TYR A 253 -10.95 44.81 10.39
C TYR A 253 -9.68 45.48 10.92
N ASN A 254 -9.85 46.56 11.68
CA ASN A 254 -8.77 47.44 12.14
C ASN A 254 -7.86 47.94 11.00
N GLY A 255 -8.48 48.48 9.94
CA GLY A 255 -7.77 49.13 8.82
C GLY A 255 -7.14 48.19 7.80
N VAL A 256 -7.22 46.88 8.03
CA VAL A 256 -6.69 45.84 7.16
C VAL A 256 -7.58 45.67 5.92
N THR A 257 -7.00 45.70 4.70
CA THR A 257 -7.74 45.68 3.42
C THR A 257 -7.39 44.45 2.59
N PHE A 258 -8.38 43.93 1.84
CA PHE A 258 -8.21 42.75 0.99
C PHE A 258 -8.73 43.00 -0.43
N SER A 259 -8.24 42.20 -1.36
CA SER A 259 -8.75 42.10 -2.73
C SER A 259 -8.42 40.73 -3.30
N THR A 260 -9.28 40.21 -4.17
CA THR A 260 -8.86 39.13 -5.07
C THR A 260 -7.88 39.72 -6.09
N SER A 261 -6.78 39.01 -6.36
CA SER A 261 -5.66 39.53 -7.15
C SER A 261 -5.07 38.45 -8.06
N THR A 262 -4.58 38.85 -9.23
CA THR A 262 -3.77 38.01 -10.12
C THR A 262 -2.30 37.95 -9.68
N GLU A 263 -1.94 38.63 -8.60
CA GLU A 263 -0.58 38.63 -8.06
C GLU A 263 -0.34 37.36 -7.25
N ASN A 264 0.78 36.68 -7.53
CA ASN A 264 1.24 35.47 -6.82
C ASN A 264 0.15 34.39 -6.62
N PRO A 265 -0.62 33.93 -7.62
CA PRO A 265 -1.46 32.75 -7.42
C PRO A 265 -0.60 31.51 -7.14
N LYS A 266 -1.02 30.67 -6.19
CA LYS A 266 -0.44 29.34 -5.94
C LYS A 266 -1.13 28.28 -6.78
N ARG A 267 -2.46 28.35 -6.88
CA ARG A 267 -3.32 27.49 -7.70
C ARG A 267 -4.12 28.39 -8.64
N GLY A 268 -4.27 27.98 -9.89
CA GLY A 268 -5.09 28.74 -10.85
C GLY A 268 -4.47 30.10 -11.17
N THR A 269 -5.28 31.15 -11.13
CA THR A 269 -4.94 32.49 -11.62
C THR A 269 -5.07 33.58 -10.58
N MET A 270 -5.77 33.32 -9.48
CA MET A 270 -6.09 34.29 -8.45
C MET A 270 -5.50 33.91 -7.08
N SER A 271 -5.27 34.92 -6.25
CA SER A 271 -4.98 34.82 -4.82
C SER A 271 -5.79 35.87 -4.06
N ILE A 272 -5.81 35.78 -2.74
CA ILE A 272 -6.33 36.85 -1.87
C ILE A 272 -5.16 37.69 -1.39
N LYS A 273 -5.07 38.91 -1.89
CA LYS A 273 -4.09 39.92 -1.46
C LYS A 273 -4.60 40.62 -0.21
N ASN A 274 -3.78 40.57 0.83
CA ASN A 274 -4.09 41.07 2.15
C ASN A 274 -3.04 42.09 2.60
N THR A 275 -3.46 43.34 2.84
CA THR A 275 -2.57 44.44 3.25
C THR A 275 -2.75 44.77 4.71
N PHE A 276 -1.68 44.62 5.50
CA PHE A 276 -1.63 45.00 6.91
C PHE A 276 -0.94 46.36 7.07
N PRO A 277 -1.67 47.46 7.33
CA PRO A 277 -1.10 48.81 7.29
C PRO A 277 -0.25 49.18 8.53
N GLY A 278 -0.17 48.32 9.55
CA GLY A 278 0.54 48.63 10.81
C GLY A 278 -0.37 48.81 12.02
N ALA A 279 -1.68 48.58 11.89
CA ALA A 279 -2.62 48.64 13.00
C ALA A 279 -2.45 47.43 13.94
N ALA A 280 -2.49 47.67 15.25
CA ALA A 280 -2.41 46.60 16.24
C ALA A 280 -3.60 45.62 16.07
N TYR A 281 -3.30 44.33 15.98
CA TYR A 281 -4.28 43.24 15.94
C TYR A 281 -5.27 43.31 14.77
N GLY A 282 -4.91 43.94 13.65
CA GLY A 282 -5.74 43.89 12.44
C GLY A 282 -5.76 42.51 11.80
N GLY A 283 -6.81 42.21 11.05
CA GLY A 283 -6.94 40.89 10.45
C GLY A 283 -8.03 40.78 9.40
N PHE A 284 -8.17 39.56 8.92
CA PHE A 284 -9.12 39.16 7.91
C PHE A 284 -9.96 38.02 8.42
N LYS A 285 -11.22 38.06 8.02
CA LYS A 285 -12.21 37.07 8.40
C LYS A 285 -12.90 36.54 7.17
N TYR A 286 -12.85 35.23 7.04
CA TYR A 286 -13.54 34.43 6.04
C TYR A 286 -14.79 33.91 6.72
N TYR A 287 -15.92 34.53 6.44
CA TYR A 287 -17.21 34.13 7.02
C TYR A 287 -17.91 33.17 6.10
N TYR A 288 -18.51 32.14 6.69
CA TYR A 288 -19.36 31.22 6.00
C TYR A 288 -20.82 31.40 6.45
N ASN A 289 -21.67 31.85 5.53
CA ASN A 289 -23.10 32.08 5.74
C ASN A 289 -23.98 31.14 4.88
N GLY A 290 -23.42 30.00 4.47
CA GLY A 290 -24.13 28.96 3.73
C GLY A 290 -24.73 27.88 4.63
N ALA A 291 -25.10 26.75 4.03
CA ALA A 291 -25.60 25.58 4.74
C ALA A 291 -24.53 24.95 5.65
N THR A 292 -24.91 24.47 6.83
CA THR A 292 -23.99 23.96 7.87
C THR A 292 -22.89 23.04 7.32
N VAL A 293 -21.63 23.42 7.57
CA VAL A 293 -20.44 22.62 7.25
C VAL A 293 -20.08 21.80 8.48
N SER A 294 -20.74 20.65 8.66
CA SER A 294 -20.49 19.76 9.80
C SER A 294 -19.14 19.05 9.65
N THR A 295 -18.27 19.17 10.66
CA THR A 295 -16.95 18.53 10.64
C THR A 295 -17.06 17.01 10.71
N SER A 296 -18.01 16.46 11.47
CA SER A 296 -18.22 15.01 11.57
C SER A 296 -18.83 14.41 10.29
N THR A 297 -19.82 15.08 9.68
CA THR A 297 -20.47 14.57 8.46
C THR A 297 -19.52 14.55 7.27
N LEU A 298 -18.67 15.58 7.15
CA LEU A 298 -17.68 15.69 6.08
C LEU A 298 -16.35 15.01 6.46
N GLY A 299 -16.19 14.52 7.68
CA GLY A 299 -14.97 13.92 8.19
C GLY A 299 -13.77 14.86 8.12
N LEU A 300 -13.96 16.15 8.44
CA LEU A 300 -12.92 17.17 8.43
C LEU A 300 -12.01 16.98 9.66
N THR A 301 -10.70 17.01 9.42
CA THR A 301 -9.65 16.74 10.41
C THR A 301 -8.65 17.88 10.53
N SER A 302 -8.44 18.63 9.45
CA SER A 302 -7.53 19.77 9.40
C SER A 302 -8.06 20.88 8.51
N VAL A 303 -7.59 22.09 8.74
CA VAL A 303 -7.64 23.18 7.76
C VAL A 303 -6.27 23.30 7.08
N LYS A 304 -6.26 23.50 5.77
CA LYS A 304 -5.05 23.85 5.02
C LYS A 304 -5.24 25.21 4.35
N LEU A 305 -4.15 25.98 4.32
CA LEU A 305 -4.01 27.23 3.59
C LEU A 305 -2.55 27.44 3.19
N SER A 306 -2.33 28.14 2.09
CA SER A 306 -1.00 28.51 1.60
C SER A 306 -0.84 30.03 1.68
N ILE A 307 0.26 30.50 2.28
CA ILE A 307 0.53 31.93 2.44
C ILE A 307 1.88 32.28 1.80
N PHE A 308 1.87 33.25 0.90
CA PHE A 308 3.06 33.92 0.39
C PHE A 308 3.31 35.21 1.16
N GLY A 309 4.49 35.32 1.77
CA GLY A 309 4.90 36.55 2.44
C GLY A 309 5.42 37.60 1.45
N GLY A 310 4.84 38.80 1.45
CA GLY A 310 5.40 39.95 0.72
C GLY A 310 6.69 40.49 1.36
N PRO A 311 7.33 41.50 0.76
CA PRO A 311 8.50 42.15 1.33
C PRO A 311 8.27 42.59 2.80
N GLY A 312 9.28 42.38 3.66
CA GLY A 312 9.21 42.74 5.08
C GLY A 312 8.44 41.78 5.99
N SER A 313 7.91 40.67 5.44
CA SER A 313 7.12 39.70 6.21
C SER A 313 7.93 38.60 6.90
N THR A 314 9.22 38.42 6.59
CA THR A 314 10.02 37.33 7.19
C THR A 314 10.04 37.43 8.71
N GLY A 315 9.65 36.34 9.38
CA GLY A 315 9.59 36.25 10.84
C GLY A 315 8.37 36.95 11.46
N LYS A 316 7.55 37.65 10.67
CA LYS A 316 6.23 38.12 11.10
C LYS A 316 5.29 36.93 11.27
N GLN A 317 4.24 37.12 12.04
CA GLN A 317 3.32 36.09 12.48
C GLN A 317 1.88 36.54 12.30
N VAL A 318 1.08 35.63 11.73
CA VAL A 318 -0.38 35.72 11.72
C VAL A 318 -0.96 34.59 12.55
N SER A 319 -1.99 34.88 13.33
CA SER A 319 -2.70 33.92 14.14
C SER A 319 -3.93 33.42 13.39
N LEU A 320 -4.03 32.10 13.24
CA LEU A 320 -5.15 31.38 12.66
C LEU A 320 -6.16 31.01 13.75
N GLY A 321 -7.38 31.53 13.63
CA GLY A 321 -8.53 31.13 14.44
C GLY A 321 -9.64 30.52 13.58
N LEU A 322 -10.54 29.78 14.22
CA LEU A 322 -11.60 29.06 13.51
C LEU A 322 -12.91 29.10 14.32
N SER A 323 -14.02 29.25 13.61
CA SER A 323 -15.40 29.12 14.12
C SER A 323 -15.70 29.87 15.42
N GLY A 324 -15.20 31.12 15.55
CA GLY A 324 -15.49 32.01 16.68
C GLY A 324 -14.66 31.74 17.94
N ASN A 325 -13.80 30.71 17.94
CA ASN A 325 -12.96 30.41 19.11
C ASN A 325 -11.68 31.28 19.10
N TYR A 326 -11.78 32.48 19.66
CA TYR A 326 -10.66 33.42 19.68
C TYR A 326 -9.59 33.12 20.74
N ASN A 327 -9.88 32.22 21.68
CA ASN A 327 -8.96 31.84 22.76
C ASN A 327 -8.02 30.71 22.35
N ASN A 328 -8.36 29.93 21.33
CA ASN A 328 -7.53 28.84 20.83
C ASN A 328 -7.15 29.07 19.37
N ARG A 329 -5.96 29.62 19.17
CA ARG A 329 -5.45 30.00 17.84
C ARG A 329 -4.04 29.49 17.63
N ILE A 330 -3.67 29.32 16.37
CA ILE A 330 -2.36 28.81 15.98
C ILE A 330 -1.56 29.90 15.28
N THR A 331 -0.32 30.09 15.72
CA THR A 331 0.59 31.08 15.13
C THR A 331 1.27 30.50 13.89
N LEU A 332 1.12 31.20 12.76
CA LEU A 332 1.75 30.88 11.49
C LEU A 332 2.86 31.90 11.22
N THR A 333 4.11 31.42 11.15
CA THR A 333 5.28 32.26 10.87
C THR A 333 5.46 32.44 9.37
N LEU A 334 5.56 33.69 8.94
CA LEU A 334 5.66 34.08 7.53
C LEU A 334 7.11 34.03 7.04
N THR A 335 7.27 33.70 5.76
CA THR A 335 8.54 33.76 5.03
C THR A 335 8.34 34.60 3.78
N ALA A 336 9.17 35.61 3.58
CA ALA A 336 9.04 36.49 2.42
C ALA A 336 9.50 35.80 1.12
N GLY A 337 8.81 36.07 0.03
CA GLY A 337 9.21 35.67 -1.32
C GLY A 337 8.89 34.23 -1.72
N VAL A 338 8.26 33.44 -0.83
CA VAL A 338 7.88 32.05 -1.08
C VAL A 338 6.52 31.73 -0.48
N TYR A 339 5.82 30.76 -1.08
CA TYR A 339 4.63 30.17 -0.49
C TYR A 339 5.02 29.17 0.60
N THR A 340 4.35 29.27 1.75
CA THR A 340 4.40 28.27 2.82
C THR A 340 3.02 27.64 2.97
N ASP A 341 2.96 26.31 2.88
CA ASP A 341 1.75 25.53 3.13
C ASP A 341 1.60 25.24 4.63
N PHE A 342 0.46 25.61 5.19
CA PHE A 342 0.09 25.32 6.57
C PHE A 342 -1.04 24.30 6.59
N THR A 343 -0.88 23.19 7.30
CA THR A 343 -1.95 22.24 7.59
C THR A 343 -2.09 22.13 9.10
N VAL A 344 -3.20 22.64 9.63
CA VAL A 344 -3.45 22.74 11.07
C VAL A 344 -4.58 21.79 11.46
N PRO A 345 -4.32 20.78 12.31
CA PRO A 345 -5.37 19.91 12.84
C PRO A 345 -6.47 20.69 13.55
N LEU A 346 -7.73 20.32 13.33
CA LEU A 346 -8.88 20.94 14.00
C LEU A 346 -8.82 20.75 15.53
N SER A 347 -8.11 19.73 16.00
CA SER A 347 -7.84 19.51 17.43
C SER A 347 -7.02 20.62 18.07
N GLN A 348 -6.17 21.30 17.29
CA GLN A 348 -5.42 22.46 17.73
C GLN A 348 -6.24 23.76 17.69
N LEU A 349 -7.38 23.75 17.00
CA LEU A 349 -8.28 24.90 16.83
C LEU A 349 -9.60 24.72 17.62
N GLY A 350 -9.57 23.87 18.65
CA GLY A 350 -10.70 23.70 19.59
C GLY A 350 -11.78 22.72 19.15
N ASN A 351 -11.52 21.87 18.15
CA ASN A 351 -12.44 20.85 17.65
C ASN A 351 -13.85 21.38 17.33
N PRO A 352 -14.00 22.37 16.43
CA PRO A 352 -15.32 22.85 16.08
C PRO A 352 -16.19 21.74 15.49
N THR A 353 -17.47 21.72 15.84
CA THR A 353 -18.47 20.80 15.29
C THR A 353 -18.97 21.23 13.91
N SER A 354 -18.85 22.53 13.60
CA SER A 354 -19.16 23.11 12.30
C SER A 354 -18.20 24.24 11.95
N ILE A 355 -17.90 24.41 10.66
CA ILE A 355 -17.12 25.54 10.17
C ILE A 355 -18.03 26.74 9.89
N THR A 356 -17.79 27.84 10.58
CA THR A 356 -18.53 29.10 10.39
C THR A 356 -17.63 30.27 10.00
N GLU A 357 -16.35 30.21 10.36
CA GLU A 357 -15.38 31.24 10.00
C GLU A 357 -13.95 30.71 10.05
N LEU A 358 -13.07 31.37 9.30
CA LEU A 358 -11.61 31.32 9.43
C LEU A 358 -11.09 32.74 9.62
N VAL A 359 -10.18 32.94 10.58
CA VAL A 359 -9.61 34.26 10.90
C VAL A 359 -8.10 34.22 10.81
N LEU A 360 -7.53 35.20 10.12
CA LEU A 360 -6.09 35.46 10.12
C LEU A 360 -5.84 36.86 10.68
N GLN A 361 -5.21 36.93 11.84
CA GLN A 361 -4.94 38.17 12.55
C GLN A 361 -3.45 38.43 12.67
N ASP A 362 -2.99 39.63 12.38
CA ASP A 362 -1.61 40.05 12.60
C ASP A 362 -1.31 40.25 14.09
N PHE A 363 -0.18 39.70 14.53
CA PHE A 363 0.38 39.91 15.87
C PHE A 363 1.75 40.60 15.83
N SER A 364 2.20 41.05 14.66
CA SER A 364 3.59 41.47 14.42
C SER A 364 3.74 42.94 14.03
N GLY A 365 2.70 43.76 14.24
CA GLY A 365 2.74 45.21 14.10
C GLY A 365 2.62 45.72 12.66
N GLY A 366 2.11 44.89 11.74
CA GLY A 366 1.81 45.19 10.34
C GLY A 366 2.99 45.71 9.51
N GLY A 367 2.67 46.47 8.47
CA GLY A 367 3.64 47.02 7.50
C GLY A 367 4.05 46.03 6.41
N TYR A 368 3.18 45.06 6.09
CA TYR A 368 3.47 44.03 5.09
C TYR A 368 2.20 43.58 4.35
N ILE A 369 2.40 42.88 3.23
CA ILE A 369 1.36 42.27 2.42
C ILE A 369 1.56 40.75 2.48
N ILE A 370 0.46 39.99 2.47
CA ILE A 370 0.48 38.56 2.20
C ILE A 370 -0.47 38.23 1.05
N TYR A 371 -0.19 37.14 0.35
CA TYR A 371 -1.12 36.52 -0.60
C TYR A 371 -1.51 35.17 -0.05
N ILE A 372 -2.81 34.87 -0.02
CA ILE A 372 -3.33 33.62 0.52
C ILE A 372 -4.07 32.89 -0.59
N ASP A 373 -3.86 31.60 -0.67
CA ASP A 373 -4.46 30.72 -1.65
C ASP A 373 -4.57 29.29 -1.08
N ASP A 374 -5.20 28.37 -1.82
CA ASP A 374 -5.36 26.93 -1.52
C ASP A 374 -5.93 26.72 -0.11
N ILE A 375 -7.05 27.40 0.17
CA ILE A 375 -7.71 27.39 1.47
C ILE A 375 -8.84 26.37 1.45
N GLY A 376 -8.82 25.43 2.40
CA GLY A 376 -9.91 24.48 2.56
C GLY A 376 -9.69 23.53 3.73
N PHE A 377 -10.57 22.53 3.82
CA PHE A 377 -10.58 21.54 4.89
C PHE A 377 -10.38 20.13 4.35
N ILE A 378 -9.61 19.32 5.07
CA ILE A 378 -9.20 17.96 4.70
C ILE A 378 -9.76 16.95 5.69
#